data_AF-A0A0K2TX13-F1
#
_entry.id   AF-A0A0K2TX13-F1
#
_cell.length_a   1.000
_cell.length_b   1.000
_cell.length_c   1.000
_cell.angle_alpha   90.00
_cell.angle_beta   90.00
_cell.angle_gamma   90.00
#
_symmetry.space_group_name_H-M   'P 1'
#
loop_
_entity.id
_entity.type
_entity.pdbx_description
1 polymer ?
#
loop_
_entity_poly.entity_id
_entity_poly.type
_entity_poly.pdbx_seq_one_letter_code
_entity_poly.pdbx_strand_id
1 'polypeptide(L)'
;MYSGSSLPYSKFIVDLHKTTYKSSGNHLKGWDRMPKKMLPTLKRNSDAVPWGFTLLAEREVYENGAFWSGIQTKRLEEGNWLKVRSIRSDTPAYEAGIRSGDFITRINGNVVFYMDLKTIERLIRNSGNVLYLDVERNSEKNLLYDNGIKGVCLNFLI
;
A
#
# COMPACT_ATOMS: atom_id res chain seq x y z
N MET A 1 14.92 49.46 -19.08
CA MET A 1 15.91 48.38 -19.31
C MET A 1 15.65 47.27 -18.29
N TYR A 2 15.56 46.02 -18.76
CA TYR A 2 15.57 44.74 -18.01
C TYR A 2 16.82 44.64 -17.08
N SER A 3 16.99 43.77 -16.07
CA SER A 3 16.49 42.42 -15.74
C SER A 3 16.93 42.01 -14.30
N GLY A 4 16.22 41.03 -13.70
CA GLY A 4 16.69 39.87 -12.90
C GLY A 4 17.67 40.07 -11.72
N SER A 5 17.56 39.40 -10.57
CA SER A 5 17.48 37.93 -10.47
C SER A 5 17.47 37.45 -9.00
N SER A 6 16.78 36.31 -8.78
CA SER A 6 16.97 35.25 -7.78
C SER A 6 17.11 35.58 -6.27
N LEU A 7 16.08 35.23 -5.50
CA LEU A 7 16.22 34.89 -4.07
C LEU A 7 16.77 33.45 -3.93
N PRO A 8 17.80 33.19 -3.10
CA PRO A 8 18.41 31.87 -2.98
C PRO A 8 17.60 30.90 -2.11
N TYR A 9 17.43 29.70 -2.65
CA TYR A 9 17.06 28.43 -2.01
C TYR A 9 17.83 28.19 -0.69
N SER A 10 17.18 28.29 0.47
CA SER A 10 17.69 27.67 1.73
C SER A 10 16.68 27.64 2.88
N LYS A 11 15.37 27.63 2.59
CA LYS A 11 14.33 27.51 3.61
C LYS A 11 13.68 26.13 3.50
N PHE A 12 13.42 25.49 4.64
CA PHE A 12 12.73 24.20 4.83
C PHE A 12 13.60 22.94 4.90
N ILE A 13 14.53 22.91 5.87
CA ILE A 13 14.69 21.71 6.70
C ILE A 13 14.06 22.06 8.04
N VAL A 14 12.87 21.53 8.33
CA VAL A 14 12.26 21.59 9.65
C VAL A 14 12.10 20.17 10.15
N ASP A 15 12.72 19.93 11.29
CA ASP A 15 12.64 18.74 12.14
C ASP A 15 11.21 18.20 12.28
N LEU A 16 11.02 16.94 11.89
CA LEU A 16 9.85 16.14 12.20
C LEU A 16 10.11 15.31 13.46
N HIS A 17 10.41 15.98 14.57
CA HIS A 17 10.44 15.36 15.90
C HIS A 17 9.08 15.50 16.59
N LYS A 18 8.36 14.37 16.67
CA LYS A 18 7.36 14.01 17.70
C LYS A 18 6.31 15.07 18.05
N THR A 19 5.21 15.13 17.31
CA THR A 19 3.91 15.58 17.84
C THR A 19 3.01 14.37 18.08
N THR A 20 3.07 13.85 19.31
CA THR A 20 2.03 12.96 19.83
C THR A 20 0.84 13.82 20.21
N TYR A 21 -0.20 13.81 19.37
CA TYR A 21 -1.51 14.36 19.76
C TYR A 21 -2.14 13.43 20.80
N LYS A 22 -2.22 13.89 22.06
CA LYS A 22 -3.09 13.27 23.07
C LYS A 22 -4.53 13.70 22.76
N SER A 23 -5.34 12.77 22.26
CA SER A 23 -6.78 12.99 22.14
C SER A 23 -7.46 12.73 23.49
N SER A 24 -8.06 13.78 24.04
CA SER A 24 -8.91 13.77 25.23
C SER A 24 -10.36 13.99 24.78
N GLY A 25 -11.25 13.04 25.09
CA GLY A 25 -12.70 13.25 25.13
C GLY A 25 -13.45 13.07 23.80
N ASN A 26 -14.36 12.08 23.78
CA ASN A 26 -15.43 11.83 22.81
C ASN A 26 -15.04 11.77 21.32
N HIS A 27 -14.79 10.53 20.86
CA HIS A 27 -14.60 10.20 19.46
C HIS A 27 -15.80 10.62 18.59
N LEU A 28 -15.63 11.68 17.80
CA LEU A 28 -16.52 11.99 16.68
C LEU A 28 -16.48 10.84 15.67
N LYS A 29 -17.65 10.25 15.41
CA LYS A 29 -17.86 9.02 14.61
C LYS A 29 -17.48 9.19 13.14
N GLY A 30 -16.19 9.28 12.82
CA GLY A 30 -15.71 9.48 11.45
C GLY A 30 -14.24 9.85 11.30
N TRP A 31 -13.60 10.38 12.33
CA TRP A 31 -12.19 10.79 12.28
C TRP A 31 -11.20 9.61 12.23
N ASP A 32 -11.61 8.43 12.70
CA ASP A 32 -10.81 7.19 12.61
C ASP A 32 -10.83 6.55 11.22
N ARG A 33 -11.56 7.13 10.24
CA ARG A 33 -11.68 6.58 8.87
C ARG A 33 -10.60 7.05 7.90
N MET A 34 -9.64 7.87 8.37
CA MET A 34 -8.54 8.32 7.51
C MET A 34 -7.72 7.12 7.02
N PRO A 35 -7.28 7.13 5.75
CA PRO A 35 -6.42 6.07 5.22
C PRO A 35 -5.16 5.92 6.10
N LYS A 36 -4.98 4.74 6.66
CA LYS A 36 -3.80 4.42 7.46
C LYS A 36 -2.73 3.84 6.55
N LYS A 37 -1.62 4.57 6.37
CA LYS A 37 -0.42 4.07 5.70
C LYS A 37 0.45 3.29 6.69
N MET A 38 0.96 2.14 6.26
CA MET A 38 1.77 1.22 7.05
C MET A 38 2.91 0.69 6.19
N LEU A 39 4.05 0.40 6.82
CA LEU A 39 5.23 -0.16 6.15
C LEU A 39 5.60 -1.52 6.77
N PRO A 40 4.72 -2.54 6.71
CA PRO A 40 4.98 -3.80 7.36
C PRO A 40 6.18 -4.52 6.74
N THR A 41 7.03 -5.06 7.62
CA THR A 41 8.13 -5.96 7.25
C THR A 41 7.74 -7.36 7.69
N LEU A 42 7.53 -8.25 6.74
CA LEU A 42 7.20 -9.64 7.00
C LEU A 42 8.49 -10.42 7.08
N LYS A 43 8.60 -11.29 8.09
CA LYS A 43 9.76 -12.16 8.30
C LYS A 43 9.27 -13.60 8.41
N ARG A 44 9.97 -14.51 7.76
CA ARG A 44 9.73 -15.96 7.86
C ARG A 44 11.04 -16.69 8.09
N ASN A 45 10.99 -17.83 8.77
CA ASN A 45 12.18 -18.59 9.14
C ASN A 45 12.83 -19.31 7.95
N SER A 46 12.03 -19.69 6.95
CA SER A 46 12.51 -20.29 5.69
C SER A 46 11.57 -19.94 4.54
N ASP A 47 12.04 -20.14 3.32
CA ASP A 47 11.27 -19.97 2.08
C ASP A 47 10.11 -20.97 1.93
N ALA A 48 10.17 -22.10 2.65
CA ALA A 48 9.11 -23.09 2.75
C ALA A 48 7.87 -22.60 3.53
N VAL A 49 8.01 -21.56 4.37
CA VAL A 49 6.86 -20.98 5.09
C VAL A 49 6.13 -20.00 4.18
N PRO A 50 4.83 -20.17 3.89
CA PRO A 50 4.10 -19.23 3.04
C PRO A 50 3.92 -17.87 3.72
N TRP A 51 3.79 -16.79 2.93
CA TRP A 51 3.57 -15.45 3.49
C TRP A 51 2.21 -15.30 4.19
N GLY A 52 1.21 -16.07 3.76
CA GLY A 52 -0.05 -16.25 4.47
C GLY A 52 -1.20 -15.32 4.08
N PHE A 53 -1.13 -14.71 2.91
CA PHE A 53 -2.25 -13.96 2.33
C PHE A 53 -2.62 -14.44 0.93
N THR A 54 -3.82 -14.08 0.50
CA THR A 54 -4.19 -14.04 -0.92
C THR A 54 -4.38 -12.60 -1.35
N LEU A 55 -3.99 -12.30 -2.59
CA LEU A 55 -4.14 -10.98 -3.17
C LEU A 55 -5.12 -11.05 -4.34
N LEU A 56 -6.02 -10.07 -4.40
CA LEU A 56 -6.85 -9.80 -5.54
C LEU A 56 -6.19 -8.69 -6.33
N ALA A 57 -5.74 -9.01 -7.54
CA ALA A 57 -5.16 -8.06 -8.46
C ALA A 57 -6.21 -7.61 -9.47
N GLU A 58 -6.50 -6.31 -9.50
CA GLU A 58 -7.46 -5.71 -10.42
C GLU A 58 -6.77 -4.68 -11.29
N ARG A 59 -7.12 -4.67 -12.58
CA ARG A 59 -6.65 -3.66 -13.53
C ARG A 59 -7.71 -2.58 -13.63
N GLU A 60 -7.31 -1.33 -13.47
CA GLU A 60 -8.23 -0.21 -13.60
C GLU A 60 -7.51 1.04 -14.14
N VAL A 61 -8.30 1.95 -14.73
CA VAL A 61 -7.88 3.21 -15.36
C VAL A 61 -7.96 4.32 -14.31
N TYR A 62 -6.85 5.00 -13.99
CA TYR A 62 -6.81 5.90 -12.82
C TYR A 62 -6.50 7.36 -13.11
N GLU A 63 -7.36 8.22 -12.55
CA GLU A 63 -7.01 9.59 -12.13
C GLU A 63 -7.08 9.75 -10.60
N ASN A 64 -8.07 9.17 -9.91
CA ASN A 64 -8.38 9.54 -8.51
C ASN A 64 -7.70 8.68 -7.43
N GLY A 65 -7.74 7.34 -7.53
CA GLY A 65 -7.28 6.45 -6.45
C GLY A 65 -5.76 6.40 -6.23
N ALA A 66 -4.98 6.48 -7.31
CA ALA A 66 -3.51 6.51 -7.27
C ALA A 66 -2.98 7.77 -6.58
N PHE A 67 -3.57 8.92 -6.91
CA PHE A 67 -3.23 10.21 -6.32
C PHE A 67 -3.33 10.18 -4.80
N TRP A 68 -4.45 9.68 -4.24
CA TRP A 68 -4.64 9.58 -2.79
C TRP A 68 -3.71 8.54 -2.12
N SER A 69 -3.24 7.54 -2.86
CA SER A 69 -2.19 6.61 -2.38
C SER A 69 -0.79 7.24 -2.40
N GLY A 70 -0.59 8.38 -3.06
CA GLY A 70 0.73 8.97 -3.30
C GLY A 70 1.48 8.31 -4.47
N ILE A 71 0.75 7.70 -5.40
CA ILE A 71 1.28 7.16 -6.65
C ILE A 71 1.00 8.19 -7.75
N GLN A 72 2.03 8.65 -8.45
CA GLN A 72 1.91 9.65 -9.51
C GLN A 72 1.54 8.99 -10.84
N THR A 73 0.28 9.02 -11.23
CA THR A 73 -0.18 8.49 -12.53
C THR A 73 -0.44 9.60 -13.54
N LYS A 74 -0.43 9.24 -14.81
CA LYS A 74 -0.96 10.09 -15.88
C LYS A 74 -2.46 9.88 -16.02
N ARG A 75 -3.13 10.88 -16.59
CA ARG A 75 -4.53 10.81 -16.97
C ARG A 75 -4.78 9.60 -17.88
N LEU A 76 -5.82 8.82 -17.56
CA LEU A 76 -6.23 7.60 -18.27
C LEU A 76 -5.17 6.49 -18.28
N GLU A 77 -4.21 6.53 -17.36
CA GLU A 77 -3.22 5.47 -17.23
C GLU A 77 -3.83 4.25 -16.53
N GLU A 78 -3.62 3.07 -17.11
CA GLU A 78 -4.03 1.80 -16.53
C GLU A 78 -2.93 1.20 -15.67
N GLY A 79 -3.33 0.58 -14.57
CA GLY A 79 -2.41 -0.13 -13.70
C GLY A 79 -3.09 -1.14 -12.80
N ASN A 80 -2.28 -1.82 -11.99
CA ASN A 80 -2.75 -2.87 -11.10
C ASN A 80 -2.92 -2.37 -9.66
N TRP A 81 -4.01 -2.81 -9.03
CA TRP A 81 -4.25 -2.66 -7.60
C TRP A 81 -4.27 -4.01 -6.94
N LEU A 82 -3.66 -4.06 -5.76
CA LEU A 82 -3.42 -5.32 -5.07
C LEU A 82 -4.08 -5.28 -3.70
N LYS A 83 -5.29 -5.84 -3.62
CA LYS A 83 -6.06 -5.90 -2.38
C LYS A 83 -5.81 -7.22 -1.68
N VAL A 84 -5.59 -7.19 -0.37
CA VAL A 84 -5.53 -8.39 0.46
C VAL A 84 -6.93 -8.96 0.58
N ARG A 85 -7.16 -10.13 -0.02
CA ARG A 85 -8.47 -10.79 0.00
C ARG A 85 -8.65 -11.62 1.28
N SER A 86 -7.71 -12.49 1.58
CA SER A 86 -7.72 -13.31 2.80
C SER A 86 -6.35 -13.38 3.43
N ILE A 87 -6.33 -13.67 4.73
CA ILE A 87 -5.12 -13.83 5.52
C ILE A 87 -5.31 -14.92 6.56
N ARG A 88 -4.29 -15.72 6.82
CA ARG A 88 -4.27 -16.75 7.86
C ARG A 88 -3.62 -16.23 9.14
N SER A 89 -4.21 -16.53 10.30
CA SER A 89 -3.77 -15.99 11.59
C SER A 89 -2.41 -16.50 12.07
N ASP A 90 -1.95 -17.62 11.54
CA ASP A 90 -0.70 -18.32 11.90
C ASP A 90 0.45 -18.01 10.93
N THR A 91 0.48 -16.80 10.35
CA THR A 91 1.38 -16.48 9.24
C THR A 91 2.11 -15.14 9.40
N PRO A 92 3.28 -14.98 8.73
CA PRO A 92 4.07 -13.75 8.79
C PRO A 92 3.27 -12.48 8.47
N ALA A 93 2.35 -12.56 7.52
CA ALA A 93 1.51 -11.44 7.15
C ALA A 93 0.59 -10.99 8.29
N TYR A 94 -0.02 -11.94 9.00
CA TYR A 94 -0.95 -11.61 10.08
C TYR A 94 -0.22 -11.00 11.27
N GLU A 95 0.94 -11.57 11.60
CA GLU A 95 1.85 -11.05 12.63
C GLU A 95 2.33 -9.63 12.30
N ALA A 96 2.60 -9.35 11.02
CA ALA A 96 2.97 -8.01 10.54
C ALA A 96 1.80 -7.00 10.55
N GLY A 97 0.61 -7.40 11.00
CA GLY A 97 -0.54 -6.50 11.16
C GLY A 97 -1.39 -6.30 9.90
N ILE A 98 -1.10 -7.04 8.82
CA ILE A 98 -1.90 -7.00 7.58
C ILE A 98 -3.26 -7.62 7.84
N ARG A 99 -4.30 -7.08 7.22
CA ARG A 99 -5.68 -7.57 7.34
C ARG A 99 -6.34 -7.62 5.96
N SER A 100 -7.41 -8.39 5.85
CA SER A 100 -8.26 -8.36 4.65
C SER A 100 -8.77 -6.93 4.39
N GLY A 101 -8.81 -6.52 3.13
CA GLY A 101 -9.18 -5.17 2.71
C GLY A 101 -8.03 -4.16 2.74
N ASP A 102 -6.81 -4.58 3.11
CA ASP A 102 -5.62 -3.76 2.94
C ASP A 102 -5.21 -3.68 1.47
N PHE A 103 -4.73 -2.53 1.01
CA PHE A 103 -4.18 -2.35 -0.33
C PHE A 103 -2.66 -2.30 -0.25
N ILE A 104 -1.98 -3.15 -1.03
CA ILE A 104 -0.53 -3.12 -1.18
C ILE A 104 -0.21 -2.15 -2.32
N THR A 105 0.58 -1.11 -2.03
CA THR A 105 0.99 -0.10 -3.01
C THR A 105 2.43 -0.30 -3.49
N ARG A 106 3.28 -0.93 -2.67
CA ARG A 106 4.65 -1.28 -3.03
C ARG A 106 5.06 -2.64 -2.49
N ILE A 107 5.96 -3.29 -3.23
CA ILE A 107 6.62 -4.54 -2.85
C ILE A 107 8.13 -4.33 -2.99
N ASN A 108 8.87 -4.50 -1.91
CA ASN A 108 10.32 -4.28 -1.83
C ASN A 108 10.71 -2.91 -2.42
N GLY A 109 9.95 -1.86 -2.08
CA GLY A 109 10.16 -0.48 -2.56
C GLY A 109 9.63 -0.17 -3.97
N ASN A 110 9.23 -1.18 -4.75
CA ASN A 110 8.77 -1.00 -6.12
C ASN A 110 7.25 -0.82 -6.19
N VAL A 111 6.78 0.15 -6.98
CA VAL A 111 5.34 0.45 -7.13
C VAL A 111 4.62 -0.65 -7.89
N VAL A 112 3.58 -1.24 -7.29
CA VAL A 112 2.84 -2.36 -7.92
C VAL A 112 2.00 -1.93 -9.12
N PHE A 113 1.56 -0.68 -9.14
CA PHE A 113 0.66 -0.13 -10.17
C PHE A 113 1.17 -0.37 -11.59
N TYR A 114 2.48 -0.22 -11.81
CA TYR A 114 3.12 -0.34 -13.12
C TYR A 114 3.64 -1.74 -13.44
N MET A 115 3.51 -2.70 -12.53
CA MET A 115 4.04 -4.06 -12.72
C MET A 115 3.01 -4.97 -13.34
N ASP A 116 3.42 -5.90 -14.19
CA ASP A 116 2.57 -7.02 -14.56
C ASP A 116 2.42 -8.04 -13.42
N LEU A 117 1.38 -8.86 -13.49
CA LEU A 117 1.04 -9.83 -12.45
C LEU A 117 2.12 -10.90 -12.24
N LYS A 118 2.83 -11.32 -13.31
CA LYS A 118 3.90 -12.32 -13.18
C LYS A 118 5.09 -11.73 -12.44
N THR A 119 5.41 -10.46 -12.69
CA THR A 119 6.43 -9.73 -11.94
C THR A 119 6.07 -9.58 -10.47
N ILE A 120 4.82 -9.22 -10.15
CA ILE A 120 4.33 -9.15 -8.76
C ILE A 120 4.48 -10.51 -8.07
N GLU A 121 3.99 -11.57 -8.71
CA GLU A 121 4.07 -12.92 -8.15
C GLU A 121 5.52 -13.34 -7.90
N ARG A 122 6.40 -13.14 -8.89
CA ARG A 122 7.83 -13.46 -8.76
C ARG A 122 8.51 -12.67 -7.64
N LEU A 123 8.22 -11.37 -7.51
CA LEU A 123 8.79 -10.53 -6.46
C LEU A 123 8.42 -11.07 -5.07
N ILE A 124 7.15 -11.40 -4.85
CA ILE A 124 6.67 -11.92 -3.56
C ILE A 124 7.27 -13.30 -3.27
N ARG A 125 7.23 -14.23 -4.25
CA ARG A 125 7.75 -15.60 -4.06
C ARG A 125 9.26 -15.60 -3.79
N ASN A 126 10.00 -14.75 -4.48
CA ASN A 126 11.47 -14.75 -4.44
C ASN A 126 12.06 -13.79 -3.39
N SER A 127 11.25 -13.25 -2.47
CA SER A 127 11.71 -12.33 -1.41
C SER A 127 12.53 -13.02 -0.30
N GLY A 128 12.94 -14.27 -0.48
CA GLY A 128 13.69 -15.03 0.54
C GLY A 128 12.93 -15.03 1.87
N ASN A 129 13.58 -14.59 2.94
CA ASN A 129 13.03 -14.60 4.29
C ASN A 129 12.42 -13.27 4.74
N VAL A 130 12.52 -12.20 3.94
CA VAL A 130 12.05 -10.85 4.32
C VAL A 130 11.31 -10.19 3.16
N LEU A 131 10.09 -9.74 3.41
CA LEU A 131 9.26 -9.04 2.43
C LEU A 131 8.85 -7.67 2.98
N TYR A 132 9.21 -6.61 2.26
CA TYR A 132 8.84 -5.24 2.60
C TYR A 132 7.61 -4.84 1.80
N LEU A 133 6.59 -4.32 2.47
CA LEU A 133 5.37 -3.86 1.83
C LEU A 133 5.04 -2.43 2.25
N ASP A 134 4.48 -1.67 1.31
CA ASP A 134 3.75 -0.45 1.63
C ASP A 134 2.27 -0.78 1.55
N VAL A 135 1.55 -0.52 2.64
CA VAL A 135 0.14 -0.90 2.79
C VAL A 135 -0.71 0.32 3.14
N GLU A 136 -1.84 0.46 2.47
CA GLU A 136 -2.88 1.42 2.77
C GLU A 136 -4.14 0.69 3.26
N ARG A 137 -4.54 0.94 4.51
CA ARG A 137 -5.83 0.51 5.03
C ARG A 137 -6.83 1.66 4.90
N ASN A 138 -7.76 1.52 3.97
CA ASN A 138 -8.78 2.53 3.70
C ASN A 138 -10.14 1.87 3.45
N SER A 139 -11.07 2.03 4.39
CA SER A 139 -12.40 1.43 4.31
C SER A 139 -13.26 2.00 3.18
N GLU A 140 -13.03 3.24 2.75
CA GLU A 140 -13.80 3.87 1.67
C GLU A 140 -13.39 3.30 0.30
N LYS A 141 -12.09 3.00 0.14
CA LYS A 141 -11.56 2.33 -1.06
C LYS A 141 -12.11 0.92 -1.22
N ASN A 142 -12.42 0.22 -0.13
CA ASN A 142 -13.04 -1.10 -0.24
C ASN A 142 -14.40 -1.04 -0.94
N LEU A 143 -15.19 0.02 -0.78
CA LEU A 143 -16.47 0.14 -1.48
C LEU A 143 -16.30 0.48 -2.97
N LEU A 144 -15.21 1.19 -3.31
CA LEU A 144 -14.92 1.60 -4.68
C LEU A 144 -14.28 0.48 -5.51
N TYR A 145 -13.48 -0.40 -4.88
CA TYR A 145 -12.67 -1.43 -5.54
C TYR A 145 -13.08 -2.85 -5.16
N ASP A 146 -14.32 -3.06 -4.71
CA ASP A 146 -14.89 -4.39 -4.44
C ASP A 146 -16.20 -4.57 -5.23
N ASN A 147 -16.16 -4.19 -6.50
CA ASN A 147 -17.34 -4.19 -7.38
C ASN A 147 -17.64 -5.57 -7.99
N GLY A 148 -16.96 -6.63 -7.53
CA GLY A 148 -17.16 -8.00 -8.05
C GLY A 148 -16.72 -8.20 -9.51
N ILE A 149 -15.90 -7.30 -10.04
CA ILE A 149 -15.34 -7.38 -11.39
C ILE A 149 -14.19 -8.42 -11.41
N LYS A 150 -13.92 -9.04 -12.56
CA LYS A 150 -12.94 -10.12 -12.75
C LYS A 150 -11.51 -9.70 -12.37
N GLY A 151 -11.15 -9.81 -11.09
CA GLY A 151 -9.77 -9.74 -10.61
C GLY A 151 -9.05 -11.09 -10.69
N VAL A 152 -7.72 -11.04 -10.78
CA VAL A 152 -6.86 -12.24 -10.73
C VAL A 152 -6.45 -12.50 -9.29
N CYS A 153 -6.67 -13.72 -8.79
CA CYS A 153 -6.25 -14.09 -7.44
C CYS A 153 -4.82 -14.64 -7.46
N LEU A 154 -3.92 -14.02 -6.69
CA LEU A 154 -2.58 -14.52 -6.41
C LEU A 154 -2.57 -15.17 -5.03
N ASN A 155 -2.16 -16.44 -4.95
CA ASN A 155 -2.20 -17.22 -3.71
C ASN A 155 -0.80 -17.39 -3.11
N PHE A 156 -0.66 -17.00 -1.84
CA PHE A 156 0.54 -17.14 -1.03
C PHE A 156 0.22 -17.76 0.34
N LEU A 157 -0.81 -18.61 0.43
CA LEU A 157 -1.22 -19.34 1.64
C LEU A 157 -0.52 -20.70 1.84
N ILE A 158 0.07 -21.24 0.78
CA ILE A 158 0.64 -22.60 0.69
C ILE A 158 1.97 -22.57 -0.04
#